data_AF-A0A3S5CS51-F1
#
_entry.id   AF-A0A3S5CS51-F1
#
_cell.length_a   1.000
_cell.length_b   1.000
_cell.length_c   1.000
_cell.angle_alpha   90.00
_cell.angle_beta   90.00
_cell.angle_gamma   90.00
#
_symmetry.space_group_name_H-M   'P 1'
#
loop_
_entity.id
_entity.type
_entity.pdbx_description
1 polymer ?
#
loop_
_entity_poly.entity_id
_entity_poly.type
_entity_poly.pdbx_seq_one_letter_code
_entity_poly.pdbx_strand_id
1 'polypeptide(L)'
;MSDSSELKAKLLLDNSRNPRYLSNGLLTVSGIDERQVFRETTEAMDIMGISNDDQDAIFRIIAAVLHLGDLDFKHERNSDQATLPDQSTAQKVSHLLGLALNDMTKAFLKPRLKVGREIVVKAQTKEQVEFAVEAISKAIYEKLFRWLVARINKSLDRAKRAGASFVGILDIAGFEIFEVALCYF
;
A
#
# COMPACT_ATOMS: atom_id res chain seq x y z
N MET A 1 4.06 -8.98 -24.90
CA MET A 1 4.51 -7.56 -24.87
C MET A 1 3.36 -6.55 -24.72
N SER A 2 2.09 -6.98 -24.77
CA SER A 2 0.90 -6.14 -24.59
C SER A 2 0.46 -5.93 -23.13
N ASP A 3 0.78 -6.82 -22.19
CA ASP A 3 0.21 -6.78 -20.82
C ASP A 3 0.66 -5.62 -19.92
N SER A 4 1.91 -5.17 -20.03
CA SER A 4 2.45 -4.20 -19.06
C SER A 4 1.80 -2.81 -19.17
N SER A 5 1.45 -2.38 -20.38
CA SER A 5 0.79 -1.09 -20.61
C SER A 5 -0.67 -1.10 -20.18
N GLU A 6 -1.36 -2.23 -20.38
CA GLU A 6 -2.75 -2.41 -19.97
C GLU A 6 -2.87 -2.46 -18.44
N LEU A 7 -1.97 -3.21 -17.77
CA LEU A 7 -1.91 -3.26 -16.32
C LEU A 7 -1.64 -1.87 -15.73
N LYS A 8 -0.68 -1.10 -16.28
CA LYS A 8 -0.42 0.27 -15.82
C LYS A 8 -1.65 1.17 -15.93
N ALA A 9 -2.39 1.07 -17.04
CA ALA A 9 -3.63 1.83 -17.23
C ALA A 9 -4.70 1.41 -16.22
N LYS A 10 -4.88 0.11 -15.98
CA LYS A 10 -5.81 -0.43 -14.97
C LYS A 10 -5.48 0.03 -13.55
N LEU A 11 -4.20 0.18 -13.24
CA LEU A 11 -3.69 0.64 -11.94
C LEU A 11 -3.62 2.17 -11.82
N LEU A 12 -3.99 2.90 -12.88
CA LEU A 12 -3.97 4.38 -12.95
C LEU A 12 -2.57 4.95 -12.66
N LEU A 13 -1.53 4.19 -12.98
CA LEU A 13 -0.13 4.58 -12.78
C LEU A 13 0.32 5.45 -13.97
N ASP A 14 0.82 6.64 -13.65
CA ASP A 14 1.39 7.56 -14.63
C ASP A 14 2.92 7.61 -14.45
N ASN A 15 3.66 7.55 -15.55
CA ASN A 15 5.12 7.69 -15.52
C ASN A 15 5.56 9.17 -15.47
N SER A 16 4.62 10.13 -15.54
CA SER A 16 4.93 11.57 -15.64
C SER A 16 5.44 12.18 -14.33
N ARG A 17 5.12 11.58 -13.18
CA ARG A 17 5.46 12.12 -11.86
C ARG A 17 5.92 11.02 -10.92
N ASN A 18 7.01 11.28 -10.21
CA ASN A 18 7.47 10.40 -9.14
C ASN A 18 6.46 10.45 -7.97
N PRO A 19 5.91 9.30 -7.54
CA PRO A 19 5.04 9.23 -6.36
C PRO A 19 5.76 9.79 -5.13
N ARG A 20 5.02 10.49 -4.25
CA ARG A 20 5.58 11.10 -3.04
C ARG A 20 6.25 10.09 -2.10
N TYR A 21 5.76 8.86 -2.06
CA TYR A 21 6.35 7.78 -1.27
C TYR A 21 7.63 7.21 -1.87
N LEU A 22 7.96 7.52 -3.12
CA LEU A 22 9.28 7.26 -3.69
C LEU A 22 10.16 8.50 -3.50
N SER A 23 10.66 8.70 -2.28
CA SER A 23 11.33 9.94 -1.85
C SER A 23 12.56 10.33 -2.68
N ASN A 24 13.25 9.33 -3.24
CA ASN A 24 14.44 9.52 -4.09
C ASN A 24 14.13 9.32 -5.58
N GLY A 25 12.85 9.23 -5.95
CA GLY A 25 12.41 8.92 -7.30
C GLY A 25 12.75 7.49 -7.73
N LEU A 26 12.78 7.27 -9.05
CA LEU A 26 13.15 5.99 -9.64
C LEU A 26 14.68 5.84 -9.62
N LEU A 27 15.19 5.04 -8.69
CA LEU A 27 16.59 4.66 -8.63
C LEU A 27 16.79 3.35 -9.37
N THR A 28 17.76 3.31 -10.29
CA THR A 28 18.14 2.07 -10.97
C THR A 28 19.18 1.33 -10.16
N VAL A 29 18.95 0.04 -9.90
CA VAL A 29 19.94 -0.81 -9.24
C VAL A 29 20.86 -1.44 -10.28
N SER A 30 22.17 -1.24 -10.13
CA SER A 30 23.18 -1.78 -11.05
C SER A 30 23.07 -3.29 -11.18
N GLY A 31 22.93 -3.78 -12.42
CA GLY A 31 22.86 -5.22 -12.73
C GLY A 31 21.47 -5.85 -12.55
N ILE A 32 20.44 -5.08 -12.21
CA ILE A 32 19.07 -5.58 -12.09
C ILE A 32 18.20 -5.04 -13.23
N ASP A 33 17.57 -5.94 -13.99
CA ASP A 33 16.48 -5.58 -14.92
C ASP A 33 15.13 -5.69 -14.19
N GLU A 34 14.55 -4.56 -13.81
CA GLU A 34 13.25 -4.50 -13.12
C GLU A 34 12.12 -5.21 -13.90
N ARG A 35 12.17 -5.20 -15.23
CA ARG A 35 11.15 -5.88 -16.05
C ARG A 35 11.30 -7.39 -15.95
N GLN A 36 12.53 -7.88 -15.85
CA GLN A 36 12.80 -9.29 -15.64
C GLN A 36 12.37 -9.71 -14.23
N VAL A 37 12.77 -8.97 -13.20
CA VAL A 37 12.39 -9.24 -11.80
C VAL A 37 10.87 -9.26 -11.64
N PHE A 38 10.15 -8.33 -12.27
CA PHE A 38 8.69 -8.33 -12.26
C PHE A 38 8.09 -9.61 -12.87
N ARG A 39 8.62 -10.07 -14.02
CA ARG A 39 8.16 -11.32 -14.65
C ARG A 39 8.44 -12.53 -13.77
N GLU A 40 9.65 -12.64 -13.24
CA GLU A 40 10.05 -13.75 -12.37
C GLU A 40 9.20 -13.80 -11.10
N THR A 41 8.89 -12.64 -10.51
CA THR A 41 8.02 -12.55 -9.33
C THR A 41 6.59 -12.97 -9.66
N THR A 42 6.07 -12.57 -10.81
CA THR A 42 4.72 -12.94 -11.28
C THR A 42 4.62 -14.46 -11.51
N GLU A 43 5.62 -15.04 -12.19
CA GLU A 43 5.71 -16.49 -12.40
C GLU A 43 5.85 -17.26 -11.07
N ALA A 44 6.62 -16.73 -10.10
CA ALA A 44 6.70 -17.32 -8.77
C ALA A 44 5.35 -17.29 -8.04
N MET A 45 4.56 -16.22 -8.20
CA MET A 45 3.20 -16.15 -7.65
C MET A 45 2.28 -17.21 -8.26
N ASP A 46 2.37 -17.45 -9.58
CA ASP A 46 1.64 -18.52 -10.27
C ASP A 46 2.00 -19.91 -9.73
N ILE A 47 3.29 -20.20 -9.58
CA ILE A 47 3.80 -21.47 -9.02
C ILE A 47 3.28 -21.68 -7.59
N MET A 48 3.21 -20.61 -6.79
CA MET A 48 2.68 -20.64 -5.43
C MET A 48 1.14 -20.70 -5.38
N GLY A 49 0.47 -20.74 -6.54
CA GLY A 49 -0.98 -20.87 -6.65
C GLY A 49 -1.74 -19.59 -6.28
N ILE A 50 -1.13 -18.42 -6.46
CA ILE A 50 -1.81 -17.13 -6.37
C ILE A 50 -2.47 -16.87 -7.73
N SER A 51 -3.80 -16.77 -7.74
CA SER A 51 -4.54 -16.62 -9.00
C SER A 51 -4.29 -15.27 -9.67
N ASN A 52 -4.54 -15.15 -10.97
CA ASN A 52 -4.43 -13.87 -11.69
C ASN A 52 -5.32 -12.78 -11.05
N ASP A 53 -6.51 -13.13 -10.57
CA ASP A 53 -7.39 -12.20 -9.86
C ASP A 53 -6.78 -11.72 -8.53
N ASP A 54 -6.12 -12.62 -7.79
CA ASP A 54 -5.41 -12.28 -6.56
C ASP A 54 -4.17 -11.41 -6.86
N GLN A 55 -3.42 -11.69 -7.93
CA GLN A 55 -2.28 -10.89 -8.38
C GLN A 55 -2.71 -9.48 -8.78
N ASP A 56 -3.80 -9.37 -9.54
CA ASP A 56 -4.42 -8.10 -9.87
C ASP A 56 -4.84 -7.34 -8.61
N ALA A 57 -5.40 -8.02 -7.62
CA ALA A 57 -5.76 -7.40 -6.33
C ALA A 57 -4.53 -6.92 -5.56
N ILE A 58 -3.45 -7.71 -5.52
CA ILE A 58 -2.16 -7.32 -4.92
C ILE A 58 -1.65 -6.03 -5.58
N PHE A 59 -1.56 -5.99 -6.91
CA PHE A 59 -1.07 -4.82 -7.63
C PHE A 59 -1.98 -3.61 -7.46
N ARG A 60 -3.30 -3.80 -7.42
CA ARG A 60 -4.27 -2.72 -7.12
C ARG A 60 -4.05 -2.12 -5.73
N ILE A 61 -3.80 -2.95 -4.72
CA ILE A 61 -3.53 -2.48 -3.35
C ILE A 61 -2.21 -1.68 -3.32
N ILE A 62 -1.15 -2.18 -3.97
CA ILE A 62 0.15 -1.48 -4.05
C ILE A 62 -0.02 -0.12 -4.75
N ALA A 63 -0.72 -0.08 -5.89
CA ALA A 63 -1.01 1.16 -6.60
C ALA A 63 -1.83 2.13 -5.73
N ALA A 64 -2.82 1.65 -4.99
CA ALA A 64 -3.61 2.48 -4.08
C ALA A 64 -2.75 3.08 -2.95
N VAL A 65 -1.78 2.33 -2.41
CA VAL A 65 -0.82 2.84 -1.41
C VAL A 65 0.03 3.97 -2.01
N LEU A 66 0.51 3.83 -3.25
CA LEU A 66 1.24 4.91 -3.92
C LEU A 66 0.38 6.16 -4.12
N HIS A 67 -0.85 6.00 -4.63
CA HIS A 67 -1.77 7.14 -4.82
C HIS A 67 -2.21 7.79 -3.51
N LEU A 68 -2.31 7.05 -2.40
CA LEU A 68 -2.57 7.62 -1.07
C LEU A 68 -1.48 8.63 -0.68
N GLY A 69 -0.22 8.35 -1.01
CA GLY A 69 0.89 9.27 -0.77
C GLY A 69 0.82 10.56 -1.57
N ASP A 70 0.13 10.54 -2.71
CA ASP A 70 -0.01 11.70 -3.61
C ASP A 70 -1.22 12.60 -3.27
N LEU A 71 -1.96 12.28 -2.20
CA LEU A 71 -3.02 13.17 -1.71
C LEU A 71 -2.42 14.48 -1.17
N ASP A 72 -2.90 15.61 -1.70
CA ASP A 72 -2.41 16.95 -1.36
C ASP A 72 -3.45 17.74 -0.57
N PHE A 73 -3.30 17.72 0.74
CA PHE A 73 -4.17 18.45 1.67
C PHE A 73 -3.68 19.89 1.85
N LYS A 74 -4.62 20.84 1.96
CA LYS A 74 -4.34 22.26 2.21
C LYS A 74 -5.05 22.74 3.48
N HIS A 75 -4.44 23.70 4.16
CA HIS A 75 -5.10 24.45 5.22
C HIS A 75 -6.21 25.34 4.65
N GLU A 76 -7.35 25.39 5.34
CA GLU A 76 -8.38 26.37 5.06
C GLU A 76 -7.91 27.78 5.45
N ARG A 77 -8.31 28.83 4.71
CA ARG A 77 -7.80 30.19 4.95
C ARG A 77 -8.26 30.81 6.27
N ASN A 78 -9.44 30.41 6.74
CA ASN A 78 -10.12 31.00 7.89
C ASN A 78 -10.25 30.03 9.07
N SER A 79 -9.66 28.84 8.97
CA SER A 79 -9.70 27.82 10.02
C SER A 79 -8.48 26.89 9.88
N ASP A 80 -8.04 26.27 10.98
CA ASP A 80 -6.94 25.29 10.93
C ASP A 80 -7.36 23.92 10.34
N GLN A 81 -8.53 23.84 9.69
CA GLN A 81 -9.04 22.59 9.13
C GLN A 81 -8.34 22.22 7.83
N ALA A 82 -8.16 20.91 7.63
CA ALA A 82 -7.72 20.36 6.36
C ALA A 82 -8.83 20.44 5.30
N THR A 83 -8.41 20.71 4.07
CA THR A 83 -9.23 20.63 2.87
C THR A 83 -8.51 19.81 1.80
N LEU A 84 -9.27 19.20 0.90
CA LEU A 84 -8.75 18.46 -0.25
C LEU A 84 -9.29 19.13 -1.52
N PRO A 85 -8.60 20.16 -2.06
CA PRO A 85 -9.12 20.95 -3.18
C PRO A 85 -9.12 20.17 -4.49
N ASP A 86 -8.06 19.40 -4.76
CA ASP A 86 -8.02 18.47 -5.88
C ASP A 86 -8.40 17.06 -5.39
N GLN A 87 -9.51 16.54 -5.92
CA GLN A 87 -10.00 15.20 -5.59
C GLN A 87 -9.60 14.15 -6.64
N SER A 88 -8.84 14.52 -7.67
CA SER A 88 -8.44 13.60 -8.75
C SER A 88 -7.70 12.37 -8.21
N THR A 89 -6.70 12.56 -7.34
CA THR A 89 -5.97 11.46 -6.70
C THR A 89 -6.87 10.65 -5.77
N ALA A 90 -7.76 11.31 -5.01
CA ALA A 90 -8.71 10.61 -4.14
C ALA A 90 -9.70 9.74 -4.94
N GLN A 91 -10.12 10.17 -6.12
CA GLN A 91 -10.93 9.36 -7.02
C GLN A 91 -10.20 8.09 -7.47
N LYS A 92 -8.90 8.20 -7.80
CA LYS A 92 -8.06 7.02 -8.14
C LYS A 92 -8.01 6.03 -6.98
N VAL A 93 -7.68 6.50 -5.77
CA VAL A 93 -7.63 5.66 -4.56
C VAL A 93 -8.98 5.00 -4.29
N SER A 94 -10.07 5.79 -4.33
CA SER A 94 -11.43 5.32 -4.10
C SER A 94 -11.83 4.23 -5.10
N HIS A 95 -11.48 4.39 -6.37
CA HIS A 95 -11.73 3.40 -7.42
C HIS A 95 -10.94 2.11 -7.18
N LEU A 96 -9.64 2.23 -6.88
CA LEU A 96 -8.76 1.07 -6.67
C LEU A 96 -9.17 0.26 -5.43
N LEU A 97 -9.56 0.93 -4.34
CA LEU A 97 -9.98 0.29 -3.09
C LEU A 97 -11.48 -0.09 -3.07
N GLY A 98 -12.26 0.31 -4.09
CA GLY A 98 -13.70 0.06 -4.13
C GLY A 98 -14.47 0.80 -3.03
N LEU A 99 -14.00 1.98 -2.63
CA LEU A 99 -14.62 2.83 -1.62
C LEU A 99 -15.50 3.90 -2.27
N ALA A 100 -16.43 4.47 -1.52
CA ALA A 100 -17.14 5.67 -1.94
C ALA A 100 -16.28 6.92 -1.65
N LEU A 101 -16.05 7.76 -2.67
CA LEU A 101 -15.17 8.93 -2.58
C LEU A 101 -15.55 9.83 -1.41
N ASN A 102 -16.83 10.18 -1.31
CA ASN A 102 -17.35 11.09 -0.29
C ASN A 102 -17.14 10.54 1.13
N ASP A 103 -17.33 9.24 1.32
CA ASP A 103 -17.15 8.60 2.62
C ASP A 103 -15.67 8.54 3.00
N MET A 104 -14.79 8.21 2.05
CA MET A 104 -13.35 8.19 2.26
C MET A 104 -12.82 9.59 2.61
N THR A 105 -13.12 10.61 1.80
CA THR A 105 -12.67 11.99 2.04
C THR A 105 -13.23 12.52 3.36
N LYS A 106 -14.49 12.23 3.68
CA LYS A 106 -15.09 12.61 4.96
C LYS A 106 -14.45 11.88 6.14
N ALA A 107 -14.12 10.60 6.00
CA ALA A 107 -13.46 9.83 7.05
C ALA A 107 -12.09 10.41 7.41
N PHE A 108 -11.33 10.90 6.43
CA PHE A 108 -10.05 11.57 6.66
C PHE A 108 -10.23 12.98 7.24
N LEU A 109 -11.05 13.83 6.63
CA LEU A 109 -11.16 15.24 7.01
C LEU A 109 -11.98 15.46 8.30
N LYS A 110 -13.04 14.66 8.50
CA LYS A 110 -14.04 14.80 9.57
C LYS A 110 -14.43 13.42 10.13
N PRO A 111 -13.49 12.67 10.73
CA PRO A 111 -13.76 11.37 11.32
C PRO A 111 -14.84 11.43 12.39
N ARG A 112 -15.64 10.36 12.45
CA ARG A 112 -16.66 10.13 13.49
C ARG A 112 -16.01 9.38 14.64
N LEU A 113 -15.87 10.03 15.78
CA LEU A 113 -15.25 9.47 16.98
C LEU A 113 -16.33 9.09 17.98
N LYS A 114 -16.33 7.84 18.45
CA LYS A 114 -17.22 7.41 19.54
C LYS A 114 -16.54 7.70 20.86
N VAL A 115 -17.10 8.62 21.65
CA VAL A 115 -16.59 9.03 22.96
C VAL A 115 -17.63 8.65 24.01
N GLY A 116 -17.35 7.59 24.76
CA GLY A 116 -18.34 6.99 25.67
C GLY A 116 -19.58 6.50 24.91
N ARG A 117 -20.72 7.16 25.16
CA ARG A 117 -22.01 6.85 24.49
C ARG A 117 -22.33 7.76 23.30
N GLU A 118 -21.55 8.83 23.09
CA GLU A 118 -21.83 9.84 22.06
C GLU A 118 -20.93 9.66 20.83
N ILE A 119 -21.41 10.12 19.67
CA ILE A 119 -20.62 10.18 18.43
C ILE A 119 -20.34 11.64 18.12
N VAL A 120 -19.07 12.01 18.18
CA VAL A 120 -18.58 13.35 17.90
C VAL A 120 -17.92 13.37 16.53
N VAL A 121 -18.24 14.38 15.71
CA VAL A 121 -17.55 14.64 14.45
C VAL A 121 -16.53 15.74 14.69
N LYS A 122 -15.25 15.44 14.48
CA LYS A 122 -14.16 16.41 14.69
C LYS A 122 -13.42 16.66 13.38
N ALA A 123 -13.40 17.90 12.92
CA ALA A 123 -12.55 18.31 11.80
C ALA A 123 -11.07 18.21 12.20
N GLN A 124 -10.24 17.69 11.30
CA GLN A 124 -8.81 17.48 11.52
C GLN A 124 -7.99 18.63 10.91
N THR A 125 -6.80 18.87 11.46
CA THR A 125 -5.80 19.75 10.83
C THR A 125 -5.10 19.03 9.68
N LYS A 126 -4.41 19.78 8.81
CA LYS A 126 -3.67 19.19 7.68
C LYS A 126 -2.69 18.10 8.15
N GLU A 127 -1.93 18.38 9.20
CA GLU A 127 -0.89 17.50 9.74
C GLU A 127 -1.50 16.21 10.30
N GLN A 128 -2.66 16.31 10.96
CA GLN A 128 -3.40 15.15 11.46
C GLN A 128 -3.89 14.26 10.31
N VAL A 129 -4.37 14.86 9.22
CA VAL A 129 -4.83 14.10 8.05
C VAL A 129 -3.66 13.45 7.32
N GLU A 130 -2.57 14.18 7.08
CA GLU A 130 -1.36 13.62 6.46
C GLU A 130 -0.80 12.45 7.27
N PHE A 131 -0.72 12.60 8.60
CA PHE A 131 -0.31 11.52 9.50
C PHE A 131 -1.26 10.31 9.43
N ALA A 132 -2.57 10.54 9.42
CA ALA A 132 -3.56 9.47 9.33
C ALA A 132 -3.47 8.71 8.00
N VAL A 133 -3.27 9.43 6.88
CA VAL A 133 -3.06 8.83 5.56
C VAL A 133 -1.79 7.98 5.55
N GLU A 134 -0.68 8.50 6.06
CA GLU A 134 0.58 7.74 6.16
C GLU A 134 0.43 6.47 7.00
N ALA A 135 -0.20 6.58 8.18
CA ALA A 135 -0.44 5.44 9.05
C ALA A 135 -1.35 4.38 8.37
N ILE A 136 -2.39 4.81 7.66
CA ILE A 136 -3.28 3.92 6.91
C ILE A 136 -2.55 3.26 5.75
N SER A 137 -1.74 4.00 4.99
CA SER A 137 -0.91 3.45 3.90
C SER A 137 0.01 2.34 4.40
N LYS A 138 0.72 2.57 5.52
CA LYS A 138 1.57 1.56 6.16
C LYS A 138 0.75 0.34 6.60
N ALA A 139 -0.39 0.55 7.26
CA ALA A 139 -1.25 -0.52 7.72
C ALA A 139 -1.85 -1.36 6.57
N ILE A 140 -2.17 -0.74 5.43
CA ILE A 140 -2.64 -1.45 4.22
C ILE A 140 -1.52 -2.34 3.66
N TYR A 141 -0.31 -1.79 3.52
CA TYR A 141 0.83 -2.55 3.02
C TYR A 141 1.20 -3.71 3.96
N GLU A 142 1.22 -3.47 5.28
CA GLU A 142 1.46 -4.51 6.28
C GLU A 142 0.41 -5.64 6.19
N LYS A 143 -0.87 -5.29 6.04
CA LYS A 143 -1.95 -6.29 5.89
C LYS A 143 -1.80 -7.10 4.60
N LEU A 144 -1.40 -6.48 3.50
CA LEU A 144 -1.08 -7.17 2.25
C LEU A 144 0.06 -8.17 2.45
N PHE A 145 1.15 -7.74 3.09
CA PHE A 145 2.29 -8.61 3.35
C PHE A 145 1.91 -9.80 4.24
N ARG A 146 1.16 -9.57 5.34
CA ARG A 146 0.64 -10.64 6.20
C ARG A 146 -0.25 -11.62 5.43
N TRP A 147 -1.08 -11.11 4.52
CA TRP A 147 -1.92 -11.94 3.66
C TRP A 147 -1.08 -12.81 2.71
N LEU A 148 -0.03 -12.24 2.09
CA LEU A 148 0.90 -12.97 1.23
C LEU A 148 1.58 -14.12 1.99
N VAL A 149 2.12 -13.84 3.18
CA VAL A 149 2.75 -14.86 4.03
C VAL A 149 1.77 -15.98 4.37
N ALA A 150 0.55 -15.64 4.78
CA ALA A 150 -0.49 -16.63 5.06
C ALA A 150 -0.85 -17.47 3.83
N ARG A 151 -0.91 -16.85 2.64
CA ARG A 151 -1.21 -17.51 1.37
C ARG A 151 -0.10 -18.50 0.97
N ILE A 152 1.16 -18.08 1.05
CA ILE A 152 2.36 -18.90 0.78
C ILE A 152 2.38 -20.10 1.72
N ASN A 153 2.18 -19.88 3.03
CA ASN A 153 2.16 -20.95 4.03
C ASN A 153 1.06 -21.98 3.74
N LYS A 154 -0.13 -21.52 3.33
CA LYS A 154 -1.24 -22.42 2.95
C LYS A 154 -0.90 -23.27 1.74
N SER A 155 -0.17 -22.75 0.76
CA SER A 155 0.28 -23.51 -0.41
C SER A 155 1.34 -24.55 -0.05
N LEU A 156 2.24 -24.23 0.88
CA LEU A 156 3.28 -25.15 1.36
C LEU A 156 2.73 -26.25 2.30
N ASP A 157 1.76 -25.93 3.16
CA ASP A 157 1.21 -26.89 4.11
C ASP A 157 0.40 -28.02 3.45
N ARG A 158 -0.08 -27.84 2.22
CA ARG A 158 -0.73 -28.92 1.43
C ARG A 158 0.20 -30.13 1.21
N ALA A 159 1.52 -29.93 1.31
CA ALA A 159 2.50 -30.99 1.12
C ALA A 159 2.86 -31.76 2.41
N LYS A 160 2.43 -31.30 3.60
CA LYS A 160 2.82 -31.91 4.87
C LYS A 160 1.89 -33.04 5.30
N ARG A 161 2.31 -34.29 5.06
CA ARG A 161 2.04 -35.37 6.03
C ARG A 161 2.80 -35.03 7.31
N ALA A 162 2.18 -35.22 8.48
CA ALA A 162 2.82 -34.96 9.77
C ALA A 162 4.07 -35.84 9.91
N GLY A 163 5.23 -35.29 9.54
CA GLY A 163 6.52 -35.96 9.66
C GLY A 163 6.97 -35.93 11.11
N ALA A 164 7.68 -36.98 11.55
CA ALA A 164 8.21 -37.10 12.91
C ALA A 164 9.40 -36.17 13.21
N SER A 165 9.86 -35.37 12.23
CA SER A 165 11.04 -34.50 12.36
C SER A 165 10.90 -33.25 11.48
N PHE A 166 11.52 -32.15 11.89
CA PHE A 166 11.55 -30.89 11.13
C PHE A 166 12.95 -30.26 11.14
N VAL A 167 13.25 -29.44 10.13
CA VAL A 167 14.47 -28.63 10.02
C VAL A 167 14.06 -27.16 10.06
N GLY A 168 14.65 -26.39 10.98
CA GLY A 168 14.45 -24.94 11.08
C GLY A 168 15.58 -24.18 10.41
N ILE A 169 15.24 -23.17 9.62
CA ILE A 169 16.18 -22.21 9.01
C ILE A 169 15.83 -20.83 9.56
N LEU A 170 16.82 -20.09 10.05
CA LEU A 170 16.65 -18.75 10.61
C LEU A 170 17.39 -17.74 9.73
N ASP A 171 16.64 -16.78 9.20
CA ASP A 171 17.15 -15.62 8.47
C ASP A 171 16.62 -14.35 9.14
N ILE A 172 17.51 -13.52 9.64
CA ILE A 172 17.19 -12.28 10.35
C ILE A 172 18.03 -11.15 9.77
N ALA A 173 17.46 -9.94 9.76
CA ALA A 173 18.17 -8.76 9.28
C ALA A 173 19.51 -8.58 10.00
N GLY A 174 20.54 -8.22 9.23
CA GLY A 174 21.88 -7.95 9.74
C GLY A 174 21.94 -6.66 10.57
N PHE A 175 23.10 -6.41 11.17
CA PHE A 175 23.32 -5.17 11.92
C PHE A 175 23.55 -4.01 10.94
N GLU A 176 22.62 -3.06 10.90
CA GLU A 176 22.71 -1.86 10.06
C GLU A 176 22.75 -0.60 10.93
N ILE A 177 23.72 0.29 10.69
CA ILE A 177 23.81 1.61 11.34
C ILE A 177 23.39 2.67 10.33
N PHE A 178 22.26 3.31 10.59
CA PHE A 178 21.76 4.45 9.81
C PHE A 178 21.83 5.75 10.64
N GLU A 179 21.82 6.90 9.97
CA GLU A 179 21.78 8.21 10.64
C GLU A 179 20.54 8.38 11.52
N VAL A 180 19.43 7.74 11.14
CA VAL A 180 18.20 7.66 11.93
C VAL A 180 17.84 6.19 12.11
N ALA A 181 17.72 5.74 13.36
CA ALA A 181 17.20 4.41 13.68
C ALA A 181 15.68 4.39 13.50
N LEU A 182 15.22 4.10 12.28
CA LEU A 182 13.81 3.88 11.99
C LEU A 182 13.44 2.41 12.23
N CYS A 183 12.37 2.17 13.00
CA CYS A 183 11.71 0.86 12.99
C CYS A 183 10.95 0.72 11.67
N TYR A 184 11.48 -0.07 10.74
CA TYR A 184 10.76 -0.46 9.54
C TYR A 184 9.63 -1.44 9.90
N PHE A 185 8.41 -1.12 9.47
CA PHE A 185 7.28 -2.05 9.35
C PHE A 185 6.82 -2.06 7.90
#